data_AF-A0A3D2VM68-F1
#
_entry.id   AF-A0A3D2VM68-F1
#
_cell.length_a   1.000
_cell.length_b   1.000
_cell.length_c   1.000
_cell.angle_alpha   90.00
_cell.angle_beta   90.00
_cell.angle_gamma   90.00
#
_symmetry.space_group_name_H-M   'P 1'
#
loop_
_entity.id
_entity.type
_entity.pdbx_description
1 polymer ?
#
loop_
_entity_poly.entity_id
_entity_poly.type
_entity_poly.pdbx_seq_one_letter_code
_entity_poly.pdbx_strand_id
1 'polypeptide(L)'
;MRRLPCLSVLLALLLSPSAGALEDMALAVPAAQYLQAIRESRDAGGQPGAALLQQAEQQARQKNWTAAVAGYETAIAAGADQTPTWLSLSQMWQAKAESDKNNNEETRKRPQERTLQSAWNALQAARIPHERARALFRLGELYDRDKEPKKAIAAFREALELEDSPRIAKRYRELVDANAFQIKGVEVESDSALPKICLKFSDDLAKGRQLHYEDYLVIQPAIQPVASAQGQQLCVEGVSHGQSYTLNARAGIPSATGEKTRAAQDFTVRVEDRKPTLGFRGASYVLPKSGGQQLPLVSVNLDSARLRVLRINDRNLLQQIQSRRISRLLDGSDLQDISQQSGELVWEGTLTLAGGERNQETTTAIPVSDILRDPQPGIYIAAAEPIKVDPDGDQDRATQWLVVSDIGLFTLRGGDGLHVFARSLATTRPLAKLELRLYARNNSELGKALTDENGYVRFDPGLLRADGGREP
;
A
#
# COMPACT_ATOMS: atom_id res chain seq x y z
N MET A 1 -61.69 30.64 19.57
CA MET A 1 -61.22 29.75 18.50
C MET A 1 -60.48 30.58 17.45
N ARG A 2 -59.44 29.98 16.87
CA ARG A 2 -58.24 30.59 16.29
C ARG A 2 -58.48 31.54 15.10
N ARG A 3 -57.79 32.69 15.11
CA ARG A 3 -57.40 33.42 13.90
C ARG A 3 -55.95 33.05 13.57
N LEU A 4 -55.71 32.57 12.34
CA LEU A 4 -54.36 32.45 11.76
C LEU A 4 -53.90 33.83 11.25
N PRO A 5 -52.62 34.20 11.45
CA PRO A 5 -51.96 35.11 10.55
C PRO A 5 -50.68 34.52 9.94
N CYS A 6 -50.45 34.96 8.69
CA CYS A 6 -49.23 35.04 7.89
C CYS A 6 -47.92 34.48 8.47
N LEU A 7 -47.35 33.52 7.75
CA LEU A 7 -45.90 33.25 7.78
C LEU A 7 -45.28 33.76 6.47
N SER A 8 -44.75 34.97 6.50
CA SER A 8 -43.89 35.52 5.45
C SER A 8 -42.48 34.96 5.65
N VAL A 9 -42.05 34.04 4.80
CA VAL A 9 -40.68 33.51 4.80
C VAL A 9 -39.79 34.51 4.07
N LEU A 10 -38.97 35.24 4.84
CA LEU A 10 -37.82 35.99 4.33
C LEU A 10 -36.74 34.99 3.91
N LEU A 11 -36.51 34.86 2.61
CA LEU A 11 -35.40 34.14 2.02
C LEU A 11 -34.15 35.03 2.11
N ALA A 12 -33.35 34.85 3.17
CA ALA A 12 -32.03 35.46 3.27
C ALA A 12 -31.07 34.74 2.33
N LEU A 13 -30.53 35.47 1.35
CA LEU A 13 -29.40 35.07 0.52
C LEU A 13 -28.19 34.79 1.41
N LEU A 14 -27.90 33.50 1.62
CA LEU A 14 -26.60 33.03 2.09
C LEU A 14 -25.62 33.09 0.91
N LEU A 15 -24.95 34.22 0.74
CA LEU A 15 -23.68 34.27 0.04
C LEU A 15 -22.68 33.49 0.89
N SER A 16 -22.40 32.25 0.48
CA SER A 16 -21.29 31.47 1.04
C SER A 16 -19.99 32.27 0.84
N PRO A 17 -19.15 32.46 1.86
CA PRO A 17 -17.80 32.95 1.61
C PRO A 17 -17.11 31.89 0.74
N SER A 18 -16.60 32.33 -0.41
CA SER A 18 -15.73 31.53 -1.27
C SER A 18 -14.62 30.92 -0.41
N ALA A 19 -14.67 29.60 -0.22
CA ALA A 19 -13.57 28.85 0.38
C ALA A 19 -12.33 29.11 -0.47
N GLY A 20 -11.31 29.76 0.10
CA GLY A 20 -10.04 29.97 -0.56
C GLY A 20 -9.38 28.63 -0.88
N ALA A 21 -8.64 28.57 -1.99
CA ALA A 21 -8.05 27.34 -2.50
C ALA A 21 -6.90 26.78 -1.64
N LEU A 22 -6.40 27.55 -0.65
CA LEU A 22 -5.39 27.10 0.30
C LEU A 22 -6.01 26.51 1.58
N GLU A 23 -6.17 25.19 1.63
CA GLU A 23 -6.49 24.45 2.86
C GLU A 23 -5.23 23.72 3.38
N ASP A 24 -4.63 24.21 4.48
CA ASP A 24 -3.53 23.54 5.19
C ASP A 24 -3.94 23.22 6.62
N MET A 25 -4.80 22.21 6.79
CA MET A 25 -5.28 21.79 8.12
C MET A 25 -4.14 21.42 9.07
N ALA A 26 -3.02 20.89 8.53
CA ALA A 26 -1.85 20.54 9.32
C ALA A 26 -1.16 21.77 9.93
N LEU A 27 -1.25 22.94 9.28
CA LEU A 27 -0.76 24.22 9.82
C LEU A 27 -1.82 24.94 10.67
N ALA A 28 -3.10 24.79 10.35
CA ALA A 28 -4.19 25.49 11.02
C ALA A 28 -4.26 25.18 12.53
N VAL A 29 -4.14 23.90 12.91
CA VAL A 29 -4.22 23.49 14.33
C VAL A 29 -3.05 24.05 15.16
N PRO A 30 -1.77 23.86 14.76
CA PRO A 30 -0.64 24.47 15.47
C PRO A 30 -0.68 26.00 15.52
N ALA A 31 -1.20 26.67 14.49
CA ALA A 31 -1.32 28.12 14.47
C ALA A 31 -2.36 28.63 15.49
N ALA A 32 -3.49 27.94 15.62
CA ALA A 32 -4.49 28.23 16.64
C ALA A 32 -3.95 27.98 18.06
N GLN A 33 -3.23 26.87 18.26
CA GLN A 33 -2.56 26.58 19.54
C GLN A 33 -1.52 27.64 19.90
N TYR A 34 -0.81 28.18 18.91
CA TYR A 34 0.15 29.25 19.14
C TYR A 34 -0.53 30.54 19.61
N LEU A 35 -1.63 30.95 18.97
CA LEU A 35 -2.41 32.11 19.42
C LEU A 35 -2.90 31.91 20.87
N GLN A 36 -3.39 30.72 21.19
CA GLN A 36 -3.82 30.41 22.56
C GLN A 36 -2.66 30.52 23.55
N ALA A 37 -1.50 29.96 23.22
CA ALA A 37 -0.30 30.06 24.06
C ALA A 37 0.15 31.52 24.27
N ILE A 38 0.04 32.40 23.26
CA ILE A 38 0.33 33.83 23.42
C ILE A 38 -0.61 34.45 24.46
N ARG A 39 -1.91 34.17 24.36
CA ARG A 39 -2.94 34.72 25.27
C ARG A 39 -2.79 34.24 26.71
N GLU A 40 -2.29 33.03 26.92
CA GLU A 40 -2.09 32.45 28.25
C GLU A 40 -0.77 32.88 28.91
N SER A 41 0.29 33.11 28.11
CA SER A 41 1.65 33.30 28.63
C SER A 41 2.12 34.75 28.68
N ARG A 42 1.46 35.67 27.97
CA ARG A 42 1.87 37.09 27.91
C ARG A 42 0.94 37.96 28.74
N ASP A 43 1.54 38.75 29.63
CA ASP A 43 0.85 39.78 30.39
C ASP A 43 1.23 41.16 29.82
N ALA A 44 0.23 41.93 29.43
CA ALA A 44 0.39 43.28 28.91
C ALA A 44 0.61 44.33 30.01
N GLY A 45 0.42 43.98 31.29
CA GLY A 45 0.60 44.90 32.42
C GLY A 45 -0.29 46.15 32.31
N GLY A 46 -1.45 46.03 31.66
CA GLY A 46 -2.37 47.15 31.38
C GLY A 46 -1.93 48.13 30.29
N GLN A 47 -0.81 47.88 29.59
CA GLN A 47 -0.38 48.73 28.47
C GLN A 47 -1.24 48.49 27.21
N PRO A 48 -1.59 49.55 26.46
CA PRO A 48 -2.33 49.40 25.21
C PRO A 48 -1.46 48.71 24.14
N GLY A 49 -2.04 47.80 23.37
CA GLY A 49 -1.34 47.03 22.34
C GLY A 49 -0.53 47.89 21.35
N ALA A 50 -1.02 49.09 20.99
CA ALA A 50 -0.30 50.01 20.11
C ALA A 50 1.04 50.50 20.69
N ALA A 51 1.11 50.76 22.01
CA ALA A 51 2.36 51.16 22.67
C ALA A 51 3.37 50.00 22.71
N LEU A 52 2.87 48.78 22.96
CA LEU A 52 3.67 47.55 22.94
C LEU A 52 4.24 47.26 21.54
N LEU A 53 3.47 47.51 20.47
CA LEU A 53 3.95 47.39 19.09
C LEU A 53 5.11 48.35 18.81
N GLN A 54 4.99 49.63 19.18
CA GLN A 54 6.06 50.61 18.98
C GLN A 54 7.36 50.19 19.68
N GLN A 55 7.25 49.65 20.91
CA GLN A 55 8.40 49.11 21.63
C GLN A 55 9.00 47.88 20.92
N ALA A 56 8.14 46.95 20.44
CA ALA A 56 8.58 45.77 19.70
C ALA A 56 9.30 46.14 18.39
N GLU A 57 8.81 47.14 17.66
CA GLU A 57 9.44 47.69 16.46
C GLU A 57 10.81 48.32 16.77
N GLN A 58 10.95 49.02 17.89
CA GLN A 58 12.24 49.57 18.32
C GLN A 58 13.25 48.46 18.58
N GLN A 59 12.84 47.37 19.26
CA GLN A 59 13.68 46.19 19.47
C GLN A 59 14.06 45.52 18.15
N ALA A 60 13.13 45.43 17.20
CA ALA A 60 13.37 44.89 15.87
C ALA A 60 14.41 45.71 15.09
N ARG A 61 14.34 47.05 15.14
CA ARG A 61 15.35 47.95 14.52
C ARG A 61 16.73 47.76 15.12
N GLN A 62 16.82 47.44 16.40
CA GLN A 62 18.07 47.12 17.10
C GLN A 62 18.54 45.68 16.85
N LYS A 63 17.81 44.90 16.03
CA LYS A 63 18.04 43.47 15.77
C LYS A 63 17.99 42.59 17.02
N ASN A 64 17.33 43.08 18.08
CA ASN A 64 17.07 42.28 19.28
C ASN A 64 15.84 41.40 19.05
N TRP A 65 16.00 40.34 18.27
CA TRP A 65 14.88 39.53 17.78
C TRP A 65 14.09 38.85 18.90
N THR A 66 14.76 38.43 19.97
CA THR A 66 14.09 37.80 21.11
C THR A 66 13.16 38.79 21.82
N ALA A 67 13.62 40.02 22.07
CA ALA A 67 12.78 41.05 22.68
C ALA A 67 11.70 41.55 21.72
N ALA A 68 12.01 41.67 20.42
CA ALA A 68 11.03 42.05 19.41
C ALA A 68 9.87 41.04 19.34
N VAL A 69 10.19 39.75 19.21
CA VAL A 69 9.18 38.66 19.23
C VAL A 69 8.32 38.73 20.47
N ALA A 70 8.93 38.84 21.67
CA ALA A 70 8.18 38.93 22.91
C ALA A 70 7.25 40.15 22.94
N GLY A 71 7.72 41.32 22.48
CA GLY A 71 6.91 42.53 22.39
C GLY A 71 5.72 42.40 21.43
N TYR A 72 5.93 41.81 20.26
CA TYR A 72 4.84 41.52 19.31
C TYR A 72 3.81 40.54 19.89
N GLU A 73 4.24 39.47 20.55
CA GLU A 73 3.34 38.53 21.21
C GLU A 73 2.52 39.22 22.33
N THR A 74 3.16 40.04 23.17
CA THR A 74 2.46 40.79 24.22
C THR A 74 1.47 41.80 23.63
N ALA A 75 1.81 42.46 22.53
CA ALA A 75 0.89 43.37 21.85
C ALA A 75 -0.35 42.63 21.29
N ILE A 76 -0.16 41.43 20.72
CA ILE A 76 -1.26 40.56 20.27
C ILE A 76 -2.15 40.15 21.44
N ALA A 77 -1.56 39.75 22.57
CA ALA A 77 -2.31 39.45 23.79
C ALA A 77 -3.11 40.66 24.31
N ALA A 78 -2.60 41.88 24.09
CA ALA A 78 -3.26 43.16 24.40
C ALA A 78 -4.27 43.64 23.34
N GLY A 79 -4.65 42.80 22.37
CA GLY A 79 -5.68 43.10 21.37
C GLY A 79 -5.17 43.73 20.07
N ALA A 80 -3.85 43.78 19.84
CA ALA A 80 -3.27 44.23 18.56
C ALA A 80 -3.13 43.09 17.53
N ASP A 81 -4.13 42.20 17.43
CA ASP A 81 -4.10 40.96 16.64
C ASP A 81 -4.43 41.14 15.14
N GLN A 82 -4.10 42.29 14.58
CA GLN A 82 -4.35 42.65 13.17
C GLN A 82 -3.34 41.99 12.23
N THR A 83 -3.70 41.86 10.95
CA THR A 83 -2.86 41.25 9.89
C THR A 83 -1.43 41.78 9.85
N PRO A 84 -1.18 43.11 9.86
CA PRO A 84 0.18 43.63 9.80
C PRO A 84 1.03 43.20 11.01
N THR A 85 0.44 43.11 12.20
CA THR A 85 1.12 42.64 13.41
C THR A 85 1.61 41.20 13.27
N TRP A 86 0.75 40.32 12.78
CA TRP A 86 1.08 38.91 12.55
C TRP A 86 2.13 38.72 11.45
N LEU A 87 2.07 39.52 10.38
CA LEU A 87 3.10 39.51 9.34
C LEU A 87 4.45 39.95 9.88
N SER A 88 4.50 41.02 10.68
CA SER A 88 5.71 41.46 11.36
C SER A 88 6.25 40.40 12.32
N LEU A 89 5.38 39.76 13.11
CA LEU A 89 5.77 38.67 14.00
C LEU A 89 6.36 37.48 13.22
N SER A 90 5.77 37.11 12.08
CA SER A 90 6.32 36.09 11.18
C SER A 90 7.73 36.49 10.69
N GLN A 91 7.94 37.75 10.33
CA GLN A 91 9.26 38.25 9.92
C GLN A 91 10.27 38.21 11.07
N MET A 92 9.87 38.56 12.29
CA MET A 92 10.75 38.54 13.46
C MET A 92 11.18 37.12 13.82
N TRP A 93 10.27 36.15 13.77
CA TRP A 93 10.61 34.74 13.97
C TRP A 93 11.57 34.22 12.90
N GLN A 94 11.39 34.62 11.64
CA GLN A 94 12.31 34.25 10.58
C GLN A 94 13.70 34.86 10.80
N ALA A 95 13.77 36.16 11.08
CA ALA A 95 15.04 36.85 11.34
C ALA A 95 15.80 36.24 12.53
N LYS A 96 15.06 35.84 13.58
CA LYS A 96 15.62 35.09 14.72
C LYS A 96 16.17 33.72 14.30
N ALA A 97 15.45 32.98 13.46
CA ALA A 97 15.90 31.68 12.96
C ALA A 97 17.20 31.81 12.13
N GLU A 98 17.31 32.90 11.35
CA GLU A 98 18.45 33.18 10.47
C GLU A 98 19.67 33.76 11.21
N SER A 99 19.49 34.43 12.36
CA SER A 99 20.61 34.94 13.17
C SER A 99 21.34 33.83 13.93
N ASP A 100 20.64 32.76 14.29
CA ASP A 100 21.16 31.70 15.16
C ASP A 100 21.83 30.56 14.34
N LYS A 101 22.79 30.92 13.48
CA LYS A 101 23.47 29.99 12.55
C LYS A 101 24.36 28.94 13.23
N ASN A 102 24.74 29.13 14.49
CA ASN A 102 25.68 28.24 15.19
C ASN A 102 25.02 27.16 16.07
N ASN A 103 23.68 27.14 16.18
CA ASN A 103 22.96 26.20 17.05
C ASN A 103 22.48 24.94 16.33
N ASN A 104 22.29 23.86 17.09
CA ASN A 104 21.79 22.57 16.59
C ASN A 104 20.44 22.69 15.88
N GLU A 105 20.16 21.75 14.98
CA GLU A 105 18.95 21.70 14.15
C GLU A 105 17.64 21.80 14.97
N GLU A 106 17.61 21.18 16.15
CA GLU A 106 16.48 21.18 17.07
C GLU A 106 16.11 22.58 17.59
N THR A 107 17.11 23.45 17.81
CA THR A 107 16.89 24.84 18.25
C THR A 107 16.31 25.72 17.13
N ARG A 108 16.49 25.33 15.85
CA ARG A 108 15.96 26.08 14.69
C ARG A 108 14.51 25.71 14.34
N LYS A 109 14.08 24.51 14.67
CA LYS A 109 12.72 24.02 14.34
C LYS A 109 11.63 24.93 14.90
N ARG A 110 11.70 25.27 16.18
CA ARG A 110 10.66 26.08 16.84
C ARG A 110 10.50 27.48 16.21
N PRO A 111 11.55 28.29 15.99
CA PRO A 111 11.44 29.55 15.25
C PRO A 111 10.85 29.39 13.83
N GLN A 112 11.20 28.32 13.11
CA GLN A 112 10.65 28.04 11.77
C GLN A 112 9.15 27.73 11.82
N GLU A 113 8.72 26.86 12.74
CA GLU A 113 7.30 26.56 12.96
C GLU A 113 6.51 27.82 13.34
N ARG A 114 7.05 28.64 14.25
CA ARG A 114 6.43 29.91 14.68
C ARG A 114 6.34 30.93 13.55
N THR A 115 7.29 30.92 12.61
CA THR A 115 7.26 31.76 11.40
C THR A 115 6.03 31.44 10.54
N LEU A 116 5.79 30.15 10.26
CA LEU A 116 4.64 29.66 9.48
C LEU A 116 3.32 29.90 10.22
N GLN A 117 3.26 29.57 11.51
CA GLN A 117 2.06 29.75 12.34
C GLN A 117 1.64 31.23 12.42
N SER A 118 2.61 32.15 12.54
CA SER A 118 2.33 33.59 12.53
C SER A 118 1.79 34.06 11.18
N ALA A 119 2.34 33.57 10.07
CA ALA A 119 1.86 33.90 8.73
C ALA A 119 0.44 33.37 8.49
N TRP A 120 0.13 32.16 9.00
CA TRP A 120 -1.23 31.63 8.97
C TRP A 120 -2.19 32.46 9.82
N ASN A 121 -1.81 32.85 11.03
CA ASN A 121 -2.63 33.73 11.86
C ASN A 121 -2.83 35.12 11.23
N ALA A 122 -1.87 35.61 10.45
CA ALA A 122 -2.07 36.80 9.62
C ALA A 122 -3.19 36.61 8.59
N LEU A 123 -3.22 35.46 7.90
CA LEU A 123 -4.27 35.12 6.95
C LEU A 123 -5.66 35.06 7.63
N GLN A 124 -5.72 34.52 8.84
CA GLN A 124 -6.96 34.44 9.63
C GLN A 124 -7.42 35.81 10.16
N ALA A 125 -6.49 36.72 10.44
CA ALA A 125 -6.78 38.07 10.90
C ALA A 125 -7.24 39.00 9.76
N ALA A 126 -6.94 38.67 8.51
CA ALA A 126 -7.26 39.49 7.33
C ALA A 126 -8.75 39.77 7.18
N ARG A 127 -9.10 41.06 7.06
CA ARG A 127 -10.49 41.51 6.89
C ARG A 127 -10.79 42.09 5.52
N ILE A 128 -9.75 42.41 4.73
CA ILE A 128 -9.86 43.02 3.40
C ILE A 128 -8.99 42.30 2.36
N PRO A 129 -9.30 42.38 1.06
CA PRO A 129 -8.58 41.64 0.01
C PRO A 129 -7.06 41.85 -0.01
N HIS A 130 -6.60 43.11 0.14
CA HIS A 130 -5.18 43.43 0.18
C HIS A 130 -4.47 42.76 1.39
N GLU A 131 -5.04 42.80 2.59
CA GLU A 131 -4.46 42.11 3.76
C GLU A 131 -4.34 40.60 3.54
N ARG A 132 -5.38 40.00 2.95
CA ARG A 132 -5.39 38.57 2.61
C ARG A 132 -4.29 38.24 1.61
N ALA A 133 -4.14 39.04 0.55
CA ALA A 133 -3.10 38.88 -0.46
C ALA A 133 -1.69 38.93 0.16
N ARG A 134 -1.42 39.90 1.05
CA ARG A 134 -0.12 40.02 1.74
C ARG A 134 0.19 38.81 2.62
N ALA A 135 -0.80 38.26 3.32
CA ALA A 135 -0.64 37.04 4.11
C ALA A 135 -0.40 35.80 3.24
N LEU A 136 -1.12 35.66 2.12
CA LEU A 136 -0.91 34.58 1.16
C LEU A 136 0.45 34.66 0.45
N PHE A 137 0.92 35.87 0.08
CA PHE A 137 2.28 36.05 -0.44
C PHE A 137 3.33 35.59 0.57
N ARG A 138 3.17 35.97 1.83
CA ARG A 138 4.07 35.53 2.91
C ARG A 138 4.07 34.01 3.06
N LEU A 139 2.90 33.37 3.12
CA LEU A 139 2.79 31.91 3.19
C LEU A 139 3.43 31.23 1.97
N GLY A 140 3.14 31.72 0.76
CA GLY A 140 3.71 31.19 -0.47
C GLY A 140 5.24 31.25 -0.51
N GLU A 141 5.84 32.36 -0.07
CA GLU A 141 7.31 32.49 0.02
C GLU A 141 7.91 31.52 1.06
N LEU A 142 7.22 31.30 2.19
CA LEU A 142 7.65 30.34 3.22
C LEU A 142 7.58 28.89 2.69
N TYR A 143 6.48 28.52 2.04
CA TYR A 143 6.34 27.19 1.44
C TYR A 143 7.34 26.94 0.31
N ASP A 144 7.60 27.94 -0.53
CA ASP A 144 8.61 27.85 -1.59
C ASP A 144 10.01 27.60 -1.01
N ARG A 145 10.39 28.37 0.03
CA ARG A 145 11.65 28.16 0.75
C ARG A 145 11.74 26.78 1.38
N ASP A 146 10.65 26.29 1.93
CA ASP A 146 10.57 24.99 2.62
C ASP A 146 10.40 23.82 1.63
N LYS A 147 10.50 24.08 0.31
CA LYS A 147 10.40 23.10 -0.78
C LYS A 147 9.05 22.37 -0.83
N GLU A 148 7.98 23.10 -0.54
CA GLU A 148 6.59 22.66 -0.59
C GLU A 148 5.87 23.30 -1.81
N PRO A 149 6.23 22.93 -3.05
CA PRO A 149 5.81 23.65 -4.25
C PRO A 149 4.29 23.67 -4.44
N LYS A 150 3.59 22.59 -4.08
CA LYS A 150 2.13 22.52 -4.20
C LYS A 150 1.43 23.57 -3.32
N LYS A 151 1.89 23.73 -2.08
CA LYS A 151 1.36 24.73 -1.15
C LYS A 151 1.73 26.14 -1.59
N ALA A 152 2.97 26.34 -2.04
CA ALA A 152 3.43 27.62 -2.57
C ALA A 152 2.62 28.07 -3.79
N ILE A 153 2.40 27.18 -4.77
CA ILE A 153 1.59 27.43 -5.97
C ILE A 153 0.15 27.77 -5.58
N ALA A 154 -0.46 27.02 -4.66
CA ALA A 154 -1.82 27.29 -4.20
C ALA A 154 -1.95 28.67 -3.54
N ALA A 155 -1.02 29.02 -2.63
CA ALA A 155 -0.99 30.31 -1.95
C ALA A 155 -0.76 31.47 -2.93
N PHE A 156 0.21 31.36 -3.85
CA PHE A 156 0.48 32.40 -4.83
C PHE A 156 -0.65 32.58 -5.83
N ARG A 157 -1.29 31.50 -6.29
CA ARG A 157 -2.47 31.58 -7.16
C ARG A 157 -3.57 32.41 -6.52
N GLU A 158 -3.96 32.07 -5.29
CA GLU A 158 -5.01 32.79 -4.57
C GLU A 158 -4.61 34.24 -4.29
N ALA A 159 -3.34 34.50 -3.93
CA ALA A 159 -2.87 35.85 -3.69
C ALA A 159 -2.93 36.74 -4.96
N LEU A 160 -2.55 36.19 -6.12
CA LEU A 160 -2.54 36.89 -7.40
C LEU A 160 -3.95 37.15 -7.97
N GLU A 161 -4.98 36.46 -7.46
CA GLU A 161 -6.39 36.81 -7.75
C GLU A 161 -6.83 38.08 -7.00
N LEU A 162 -6.13 38.43 -5.91
CA LEU A 162 -6.49 39.54 -5.02
C LEU A 162 -5.62 40.78 -5.22
N GLU A 163 -4.35 40.62 -5.55
CA GLU A 163 -3.39 41.72 -5.72
C GLU A 163 -2.33 41.38 -6.79
N ASP A 164 -2.06 42.33 -7.69
CA ASP A 164 -1.02 42.19 -8.69
C ASP A 164 0.38 42.36 -8.09
N SER A 165 1.27 41.39 -8.35
CA SER A 165 2.68 41.47 -7.97
C SER A 165 3.58 40.86 -9.04
N PRO A 166 4.30 41.66 -9.85
CA PRO A 166 5.13 41.14 -10.94
C PRO A 166 6.20 40.15 -10.48
N ARG A 167 6.78 40.37 -9.29
CA ARG A 167 7.77 39.47 -8.67
C ARG A 167 7.13 38.11 -8.33
N ILE A 168 5.98 38.11 -7.66
CA ILE A 168 5.31 36.87 -7.28
C ILE A 168 4.75 36.16 -8.51
N ALA A 169 4.16 36.89 -9.47
CA ALA A 169 3.68 36.32 -10.73
C ALA A 169 4.80 35.62 -11.52
N LYS A 170 6.03 36.19 -11.54
CA LYS A 170 7.19 35.52 -12.13
C LYS A 170 7.53 34.23 -11.39
N ARG A 171 7.66 34.29 -10.06
CA ARG A 171 8.02 33.12 -9.25
C ARG A 171 6.97 32.01 -9.30
N TYR A 172 5.69 32.38 -9.29
CA TYR A 172 4.55 31.48 -9.49
C TYR A 172 4.67 30.71 -10.80
N ARG A 173 4.93 31.40 -11.92
CA ARG A 173 5.13 30.75 -13.23
C ARG A 173 6.31 29.77 -13.20
N GLU A 174 7.46 30.19 -12.65
CA GLU A 174 8.63 29.31 -12.52
C GLU A 174 8.31 28.03 -11.72
N LEU A 175 7.57 28.16 -10.61
CA LEU A 175 7.14 27.01 -9.80
C LEU A 175 6.17 26.11 -10.55
N VAL A 176 5.16 26.70 -11.20
CA VAL A 176 4.15 25.97 -11.99
C VAL A 176 4.79 25.25 -13.18
N ASP A 177 5.80 25.82 -13.81
CA ASP A 177 6.51 25.19 -14.93
C ASP A 177 7.43 24.06 -14.43
N ALA A 178 8.18 24.29 -13.35
CA ALA A 178 9.08 23.29 -12.76
C ALA A 178 8.34 22.07 -12.18
N ASN A 179 7.09 22.27 -11.74
CA ASN A 179 6.26 21.25 -11.09
C ASN A 179 5.02 20.87 -11.90
N ALA A 180 5.02 21.16 -13.21
CA ALA A 180 3.87 20.88 -14.06
C ALA A 180 3.50 19.39 -14.05
N PHE A 181 2.20 19.11 -13.97
CA PHE A 181 1.66 17.77 -14.14
C PHE A 181 2.07 17.16 -15.48
N GLN A 182 2.80 16.04 -15.44
CA GLN A 182 3.40 15.43 -16.62
C GLN A 182 3.51 13.91 -16.51
N ILE A 183 3.59 13.26 -17.66
CA ILE A 183 3.96 11.85 -17.77
C ILE A 183 5.47 11.75 -17.54
N LYS A 184 5.86 10.93 -16.57
CA LYS A 184 7.25 10.66 -16.18
C LYS A 184 7.87 9.49 -16.93
N GLY A 185 7.05 8.59 -17.48
CA GLY A 185 7.51 7.47 -18.27
C GLY A 185 6.43 6.43 -18.50
N VAL A 186 6.85 5.30 -19.05
CA VAL A 186 6.01 4.14 -19.36
C VAL A 186 6.66 2.88 -18.82
N GLU A 187 5.83 1.97 -18.32
CA GLU A 187 6.23 0.64 -17.86
C GLU A 187 5.31 -0.40 -18.49
N VAL A 188 5.83 -1.59 -18.76
CA VAL A 188 5.07 -2.70 -19.34
C VAL A 188 5.08 -3.86 -18.38
N GLU A 189 3.89 -4.35 -18.04
CA GLU A 189 3.71 -5.58 -17.27
C GLU A 189 3.30 -6.70 -18.24
N SER A 190 4.25 -7.55 -18.60
CA SER A 190 4.08 -8.61 -19.61
C SER A 190 4.03 -10.03 -19.06
N ASP A 191 4.16 -10.24 -17.75
CA ASP A 191 4.19 -11.61 -17.18
C ASP A 191 2.78 -12.13 -16.80
N SER A 192 1.78 -11.25 -16.71
CA SER A 192 0.38 -11.58 -16.40
C SER A 192 -0.35 -12.22 -17.60
N ALA A 193 -1.47 -12.90 -17.34
CA ALA A 193 -2.32 -13.42 -18.41
C ALA A 193 -2.93 -12.31 -19.28
N LEU A 194 -3.24 -11.17 -18.65
CA LEU A 194 -3.68 -9.94 -19.30
C LEU A 194 -2.57 -8.89 -19.15
N PRO A 195 -1.69 -8.71 -20.15
CA PRO A 195 -0.60 -7.77 -20.07
C PRO A 195 -1.14 -6.34 -20.14
N LYS A 196 -0.38 -5.40 -19.59
CA LYS A 196 -0.76 -3.98 -19.58
C LYS A 196 0.41 -3.04 -19.75
N ILE A 197 0.14 -1.88 -20.34
CA ILE A 197 1.08 -0.77 -20.49
C ILE A 197 0.66 0.34 -19.53
N CYS A 198 1.52 0.75 -18.62
CA CYS A 198 1.22 1.74 -17.58
C CYS A 198 2.05 3.02 -17.77
N LEU A 199 1.37 4.14 -17.99
CA LEU A 199 1.96 5.48 -17.95
C LEU A 199 2.09 5.93 -16.50
N LYS A 200 3.28 6.43 -16.12
CA LYS A 200 3.57 6.99 -14.80
C LYS A 200 3.45 8.51 -14.84
N PHE A 201 2.78 9.11 -13.88
CA PHE A 201 2.57 10.54 -13.78
C PHE A 201 3.30 11.14 -12.58
N SER A 202 3.44 12.47 -12.54
CA SER A 202 4.01 13.19 -11.39
C SER A 202 3.08 13.26 -10.18
N ASP A 203 1.77 13.11 -10.39
CA ASP A 203 0.72 13.31 -9.39
C ASP A 203 -0.43 12.34 -9.61
N ASP A 204 -1.33 12.29 -8.63
CA ASP A 204 -2.51 11.44 -8.69
C ASP A 204 -3.43 11.89 -9.83
N LEU A 205 -3.93 10.91 -10.57
CA LEU A 205 -4.88 11.07 -11.65
C LEU A 205 -6.30 11.38 -11.12
N ALA A 206 -7.06 12.16 -11.88
CA ALA A 206 -8.44 12.48 -11.50
C ALA A 206 -9.32 11.22 -11.41
N LYS A 207 -10.31 11.25 -10.52
CA LYS A 207 -11.34 10.21 -10.44
C LYS A 207 -12.70 10.85 -10.73
N GLY A 208 -13.46 10.27 -11.66
CA GLY A 208 -14.79 10.76 -11.99
C GLY A 208 -15.54 9.77 -12.86
N ARG A 209 -16.85 9.62 -12.63
CA ARG A 209 -17.70 8.67 -13.39
C ARG A 209 -17.84 9.03 -14.87
N GLN A 210 -17.59 10.28 -15.25
CA GLN A 210 -17.66 10.79 -16.63
C GLN A 210 -16.29 10.84 -17.31
N LEU A 211 -15.22 10.42 -16.62
CA LEU A 211 -13.87 10.49 -17.14
C LEU A 211 -13.51 9.17 -17.82
N HIS A 212 -13.36 9.21 -19.14
CA HIS A 212 -12.91 8.10 -19.96
C HIS A 212 -11.47 8.36 -20.37
N TYR A 213 -10.52 7.65 -19.77
CA TYR A 213 -9.10 7.88 -20.04
C TYR A 213 -8.70 7.41 -21.45
N GLU A 214 -9.47 6.50 -22.02
CA GLU A 214 -9.33 5.99 -23.39
C GLU A 214 -9.36 7.13 -24.43
N ASP A 215 -10.12 8.20 -24.18
CA ASP A 215 -10.24 9.35 -25.09
C ASP A 215 -8.92 10.13 -25.28
N TYR A 216 -8.01 9.99 -24.30
CA TYR A 216 -6.70 10.62 -24.30
C TYR A 216 -5.61 9.75 -24.90
N LEU A 217 -5.90 8.49 -25.24
CA LEU A 217 -4.91 7.53 -25.67
C LEU A 217 -5.18 7.09 -27.11
N VAL A 218 -4.15 7.14 -27.94
CA VAL A 218 -4.17 6.54 -29.29
C VAL A 218 -3.10 5.46 -29.31
N ILE A 219 -3.51 4.23 -29.62
CA ILE A 219 -2.65 3.05 -29.60
C ILE A 219 -2.56 2.47 -30.99
N GLN A 220 -1.34 2.18 -31.42
CA GLN A 220 -1.04 1.53 -32.68
C GLN A 220 -0.21 0.27 -32.44
N PRO A 221 -0.58 -0.88 -33.03
CA PRO A 221 -1.80 -1.10 -33.81
C PRO A 221 -3.08 -0.95 -32.98
N ALA A 222 -4.19 -0.64 -33.67
CA ALA A 222 -5.44 -0.34 -33.01
C ALA A 222 -5.97 -1.56 -32.24
N ILE A 223 -6.38 -1.33 -31.00
CA ILE A 223 -7.01 -2.29 -30.09
C ILE A 223 -8.27 -1.66 -29.49
N GLN A 224 -9.06 -2.43 -28.74
CA GLN A 224 -10.08 -1.89 -27.85
C GLN A 224 -9.49 -1.83 -26.44
N PRO A 225 -8.82 -0.73 -26.06
CA PRO A 225 -8.16 -0.65 -24.78
C PRO A 225 -9.18 -0.49 -23.65
N VAL A 226 -8.87 -1.06 -22.50
CA VAL A 226 -9.53 -0.71 -21.23
C VAL A 226 -8.51 0.07 -20.41
N ALA A 227 -8.81 1.33 -20.11
CA ALA A 227 -7.90 2.19 -19.36
C ALA A 227 -8.33 2.26 -17.89
N SER A 228 -7.39 1.99 -16.98
CA SER A 228 -7.62 2.03 -15.54
C SER A 228 -6.62 2.99 -14.87
N ALA A 229 -7.15 3.92 -14.07
CA ALA A 229 -6.34 4.89 -13.35
C ALA A 229 -6.28 4.55 -11.85
N GLN A 230 -5.07 4.41 -11.32
CA GLN A 230 -4.81 4.17 -9.90
C GLN A 230 -3.66 5.04 -9.42
N GLY A 231 -3.96 6.00 -8.54
CA GLY A 231 -2.96 6.95 -8.04
C GLY A 231 -2.30 7.68 -9.21
N GLN A 232 -0.99 7.52 -9.35
CA GLN A 232 -0.17 8.16 -10.38
C GLN A 232 0.06 7.29 -11.62
N GLN A 233 -0.72 6.22 -11.78
CA GLN A 233 -0.58 5.27 -12.89
C GLN A 233 -1.86 5.18 -13.71
N LEU A 234 -1.73 5.31 -15.02
CA LEU A 234 -2.76 5.00 -16.00
C LEU A 234 -2.33 3.76 -16.78
N CYS A 235 -2.98 2.64 -16.52
CA CYS A 235 -2.70 1.38 -17.18
C CYS A 235 -3.70 1.09 -18.29
N VAL A 236 -3.22 0.53 -19.39
CA VAL A 236 -4.02 0.11 -20.53
C VAL A 236 -3.92 -1.39 -20.70
N GLU A 237 -5.07 -2.05 -20.63
CA GLU A 237 -5.26 -3.47 -20.91
C GLU A 237 -5.73 -3.70 -22.35
N GLY A 238 -5.74 -4.96 -22.80
CA GLY A 238 -6.13 -5.34 -24.16
C GLY A 238 -4.97 -5.41 -25.17
N VAL A 239 -3.74 -5.23 -24.69
CA VAL A 239 -2.53 -5.46 -25.48
C VAL A 239 -2.18 -6.95 -25.53
N SER A 240 -1.40 -7.35 -26.52
CA SER A 240 -0.97 -8.73 -26.73
C SER A 240 0.52 -8.89 -26.47
N HIS A 241 0.90 -10.03 -25.91
CA HIS A 241 2.29 -10.45 -25.72
C HIS A 241 3.04 -10.59 -27.06
N GLY A 242 4.35 -10.39 -27.02
CA GLY A 242 5.24 -10.51 -28.19
C GLY A 242 5.09 -9.38 -29.22
N GLN A 243 4.31 -8.34 -28.92
CA GLN A 243 3.93 -7.29 -29.85
C GLN A 243 4.42 -5.91 -29.40
N SER A 244 4.82 -5.08 -30.36
CA SER A 244 5.22 -3.69 -30.13
C SER A 244 4.05 -2.75 -30.38
N TYR A 245 3.94 -1.72 -29.55
CA TYR A 245 2.91 -0.70 -29.59
C TYR A 245 3.51 0.70 -29.57
N THR A 246 2.89 1.61 -30.32
CA THR A 246 3.08 3.06 -30.18
C THR A 246 1.86 3.64 -29.48
N LEU A 247 2.09 4.25 -28.33
CA LEU A 247 1.10 4.89 -27.47
C LEU A 247 1.30 6.41 -27.53
N ASN A 248 0.36 7.11 -28.17
CA ASN A 248 0.27 8.57 -28.11
C ASN A 248 -0.68 8.94 -26.98
N ALA A 249 -0.13 9.54 -25.92
CA ALA A 249 -0.90 10.15 -24.85
C ALA A 249 -1.13 11.62 -25.19
N ARG A 250 -2.37 11.99 -25.49
CA ARG A 250 -2.75 13.37 -25.84
C ARG A 250 -2.58 14.31 -24.65
N ALA A 251 -2.42 15.59 -24.94
CA ALA A 251 -2.54 16.63 -23.93
C ALA A 251 -3.96 16.63 -23.32
N GLY A 252 -4.09 17.11 -22.09
CA GLY A 252 -5.38 17.29 -21.43
C GLY A 252 -5.75 16.23 -20.39
N ILE A 253 -4.89 15.24 -20.13
CA ILE A 253 -5.12 14.21 -19.10
C ILE A 253 -5.20 14.90 -17.73
N PRO A 254 -6.29 14.76 -16.97
CA PRO A 254 -6.49 15.49 -15.73
C PRO A 254 -5.88 14.80 -14.50
N SER A 255 -5.28 15.57 -13.61
CA SER A 255 -4.88 15.17 -12.26
C SER A 255 -6.03 15.33 -11.26
N ALA A 256 -5.90 14.72 -10.08
CA ALA A 256 -6.84 14.85 -8.97
C ALA A 256 -6.99 16.30 -8.47
N THR A 257 -5.98 17.15 -8.71
CA THR A 257 -5.99 18.58 -8.36
C THR A 257 -6.58 19.47 -9.47
N GLY A 258 -6.99 18.88 -10.60
CA GLY A 258 -7.58 19.58 -11.74
C GLY A 258 -6.59 20.12 -12.77
N GLU A 259 -5.28 19.98 -12.53
CA GLU A 259 -4.26 20.27 -13.54
C GLU A 259 -4.36 19.28 -14.69
N LYS A 260 -3.86 19.67 -15.88
CA LYS A 260 -3.89 18.82 -17.07
C LYS A 260 -2.53 18.73 -17.71
N THR A 261 -2.21 17.58 -18.30
CA THR A 261 -0.99 17.44 -19.11
C THR A 261 -1.00 18.47 -20.25
N ARG A 262 0.11 19.18 -20.43
CA ARG A 262 0.18 20.32 -21.37
C ARG A 262 0.47 19.93 -22.81
N ALA A 263 1.20 18.84 -22.99
CA ALA A 263 1.67 18.38 -24.29
C ALA A 263 1.36 16.90 -24.47
N ALA A 264 1.16 16.50 -25.73
CA ALA A 264 1.10 15.10 -26.09
C ALA A 264 2.50 14.47 -25.97
N GLN A 265 2.55 13.18 -25.66
CA GLN A 265 3.78 12.40 -25.59
C GLN A 265 3.60 11.05 -26.28
N ASP A 266 4.62 10.64 -27.03
CA ASP A 266 4.65 9.37 -27.73
C ASP A 266 5.58 8.39 -27.04
N PHE A 267 5.09 7.16 -26.85
CA PHE A 267 5.85 6.06 -26.26
C PHE A 267 5.85 4.88 -27.23
N THR A 268 7.02 4.35 -27.54
CA THR A 268 7.13 3.07 -28.25
C THR A 268 7.57 2.02 -27.25
N VAL A 269 6.75 0.99 -27.06
CA VAL A 269 6.99 -0.07 -26.09
C VAL A 269 6.78 -1.44 -26.72
N ARG A 270 7.47 -2.44 -26.21
CA ARG A 270 7.27 -3.83 -26.57
C ARG A 270 6.71 -4.57 -25.39
N VAL A 271 5.58 -5.25 -25.60
CA VAL A 271 5.07 -6.24 -24.67
C VAL A 271 5.82 -7.52 -24.96
N GLU A 272 6.73 -7.89 -24.06
CA GLU A 272 7.48 -9.13 -24.21
C GLU A 272 6.57 -10.35 -24.06
N ASP A 273 7.08 -11.49 -24.48
CA ASP A 273 6.43 -12.77 -24.17
C ASP A 273 6.52 -13.06 -22.68
N ARG A 274 5.52 -13.77 -22.15
CA ARG A 274 5.52 -14.19 -20.75
C ARG A 274 6.76 -15.03 -20.48
N LYS A 275 7.40 -14.80 -19.34
CA LYS A 275 8.46 -15.70 -18.89
C LYS A 275 7.91 -17.13 -18.79
N PRO A 276 8.73 -18.15 -19.07
CA PRO A 276 8.34 -19.53 -18.85
C PRO A 276 8.01 -19.74 -17.37
N THR A 277 6.81 -20.22 -17.07
CA THR A 277 6.37 -20.47 -15.70
C THR A 277 5.74 -21.85 -15.56
N LEU A 278 5.78 -22.36 -14.34
CA LEU A 278 5.29 -23.67 -13.97
C LEU A 278 4.72 -23.61 -12.55
N GLY A 279 3.56 -24.21 -12.31
CA GLY A 279 2.90 -24.15 -11.00
C GLY A 279 1.78 -25.18 -10.84
N PHE A 280 1.62 -25.72 -9.64
CA PHE A 280 0.47 -26.54 -9.28
C PHE A 280 -0.72 -25.67 -8.84
N ARG A 281 -1.95 -26.20 -8.96
CA ARG A 281 -3.15 -25.51 -8.47
C ARG A 281 -3.37 -25.82 -6.98
N GLY A 282 -3.06 -24.85 -6.11
CA GLY A 282 -3.29 -24.93 -4.66
C GLY A 282 -2.08 -25.44 -3.87
N ALA A 283 -2.10 -25.28 -2.54
CA ALA A 283 -0.96 -25.61 -1.67
C ALA A 283 -0.95 -27.08 -1.19
N SER A 284 -2.13 -27.70 -1.06
CA SER A 284 -2.28 -29.06 -0.51
C SER A 284 -3.36 -29.82 -1.27
N TYR A 285 -3.07 -31.08 -1.61
CA TYR A 285 -3.97 -31.94 -2.36
C TYR A 285 -4.04 -33.31 -1.68
N VAL A 286 -5.24 -33.77 -1.35
CA VAL A 286 -5.46 -35.10 -0.78
C VAL A 286 -5.72 -36.06 -1.93
N LEU A 287 -4.89 -37.10 -2.04
CA LEU A 287 -5.07 -38.20 -2.99
C LEU A 287 -5.78 -39.36 -2.26
N PRO A 288 -7.10 -39.57 -2.46
CA PRO A 288 -7.73 -40.80 -2.01
C PRO A 288 -6.98 -42.02 -2.55
N LYS A 289 -6.82 -43.09 -1.77
CA LYS A 289 -6.18 -44.33 -2.24
C LYS A 289 -6.88 -44.99 -3.45
N SER A 290 -8.14 -44.62 -3.72
CA SER A 290 -8.95 -45.15 -4.84
C SER A 290 -9.20 -44.12 -5.94
N GLY A 291 -8.92 -44.48 -7.20
CA GLY A 291 -9.30 -43.73 -8.41
C GLY A 291 -8.12 -43.25 -9.25
N GLY A 292 -8.35 -43.10 -10.58
CA GLY A 292 -7.38 -42.59 -11.55
C GLY A 292 -7.16 -41.08 -11.40
N GLN A 293 -6.38 -40.69 -10.39
CA GLN A 293 -6.21 -39.31 -10.00
C GLN A 293 -5.11 -38.63 -10.83
N GLN A 294 -5.44 -37.42 -11.27
CA GLN A 294 -4.57 -36.58 -12.07
C GLN A 294 -4.20 -35.34 -11.27
N LEU A 295 -2.92 -35.02 -11.20
CA LEU A 295 -2.44 -33.81 -10.56
C LEU A 295 -2.26 -32.70 -11.62
N PRO A 296 -3.04 -31.60 -11.57
CA PRO A 296 -2.96 -30.53 -12.56
C PRO A 296 -1.71 -29.68 -12.37
N LEU A 297 -0.85 -29.65 -13.39
CA LEU A 297 0.32 -28.78 -13.49
C LEU A 297 0.07 -27.72 -14.57
N VAL A 298 0.06 -26.46 -14.18
CA VAL A 298 -0.13 -25.32 -15.09
C VAL A 298 1.23 -24.84 -15.57
N SER A 299 1.36 -24.63 -16.87
CA SER A 299 2.58 -24.13 -17.50
C SER A 299 2.29 -23.02 -18.51
N VAL A 300 3.28 -22.16 -18.73
CA VAL A 300 3.30 -21.13 -19.77
C VAL A 300 4.63 -21.20 -20.48
N ASN A 301 4.61 -21.20 -21.82
CA ASN A 301 5.82 -21.16 -22.66
C ASN A 301 6.86 -22.25 -22.32
N LEU A 302 6.40 -23.46 -21.95
CA LEU A 302 7.22 -24.63 -21.66
C LEU A 302 6.64 -25.87 -22.34
N ASP A 303 7.49 -26.63 -23.03
CA ASP A 303 7.11 -27.90 -23.68
C ASP A 303 7.35 -29.10 -22.76
N SER A 304 8.19 -28.94 -21.74
CA SER A 304 8.60 -30.04 -20.87
C SER A 304 9.08 -29.54 -19.51
N ALA A 305 8.97 -30.42 -18.50
CA ALA A 305 9.41 -30.16 -17.14
C ALA A 305 10.06 -31.42 -16.55
N ARG A 306 11.01 -31.24 -15.63
CA ARG A 306 11.45 -32.31 -14.73
C ARG A 306 10.46 -32.38 -13.57
N LEU A 307 10.02 -33.58 -13.22
CA LEU A 307 9.20 -33.84 -12.04
C LEU A 307 9.97 -34.80 -11.13
N ARG A 308 10.00 -34.46 -9.83
CA ARG A 308 10.47 -35.32 -8.74
C ARG A 308 9.29 -35.58 -7.81
N VAL A 309 9.16 -36.82 -7.37
CA VAL A 309 8.23 -37.20 -6.32
C VAL A 309 9.01 -37.75 -5.15
N LEU A 310 8.87 -37.11 -4.00
CA LEU A 310 9.48 -37.53 -2.74
C LEU A 310 8.40 -38.03 -1.80
N ARG A 311 8.77 -38.97 -0.92
CA ARG A 311 7.93 -39.42 0.18
C ARG A 311 8.60 -39.07 1.50
N ILE A 312 7.83 -38.52 2.44
CA ILE A 312 8.29 -38.26 3.80
C ILE A 312 7.76 -39.36 4.72
N ASN A 313 8.65 -39.93 5.52
CA ASN A 313 8.27 -40.88 6.55
C ASN A 313 7.52 -40.17 7.69
N ASP A 314 6.52 -40.84 8.27
CA ASP A 314 5.70 -40.37 9.39
C ASP A 314 6.52 -39.73 10.52
N ARG A 315 7.69 -40.27 10.85
CA ARG A 315 8.55 -39.77 11.94
C ARG A 315 9.14 -38.37 11.68
N ASN A 316 9.30 -38.00 10.42
CA ASN A 316 9.95 -36.77 10.01
C ASN A 316 8.94 -35.68 9.60
N LEU A 317 7.65 -36.01 9.55
CA LEU A 317 6.59 -35.07 9.16
C LEU A 317 6.54 -33.84 10.07
N LEU A 318 6.58 -34.03 11.38
CA LEU A 318 6.42 -32.91 12.32
C LEU A 318 7.55 -31.88 12.16
N GLN A 319 8.76 -32.33 11.84
CA GLN A 319 9.89 -31.45 11.54
C GLN A 319 9.61 -30.56 10.30
N GLN A 320 8.97 -31.11 9.26
CA GLN A 320 8.62 -30.34 8.05
C GLN A 320 7.49 -29.32 8.32
N ILE A 321 6.57 -29.64 9.24
CA ILE A 321 5.54 -28.70 9.70
C ILE A 321 6.20 -27.53 10.46
N GLN A 322 7.10 -27.84 11.40
CA GLN A 322 7.80 -26.82 12.19
C GLN A 322 8.67 -25.89 11.34
N SER A 323 9.34 -26.43 10.33
CA SER A 323 10.16 -25.64 9.39
C SER A 323 9.32 -24.82 8.40
N ARG A 324 7.98 -24.83 8.53
CA ARG A 324 7.02 -24.13 7.69
C ARG A 324 7.10 -24.50 6.21
N ARG A 325 7.73 -25.63 5.88
CA ARG A 325 7.93 -26.12 4.51
C ARG A 325 6.62 -26.51 3.82
N ILE A 326 5.58 -26.87 4.57
CA ILE A 326 4.25 -27.19 4.01
C ILE A 326 3.53 -25.94 3.47
N SER A 327 3.81 -24.77 4.02
CA SER A 327 3.12 -23.51 3.66
C SER A 327 3.81 -22.69 2.58
N ARG A 328 4.91 -23.17 2.01
CA ARG A 328 5.70 -22.46 0.99
C ARG A 328 6.14 -23.39 -0.13
N LEU A 329 6.60 -22.79 -1.23
CA LEU A 329 7.34 -23.50 -2.26
C LEU A 329 8.71 -23.94 -1.71
N LEU A 330 9.21 -25.06 -2.21
CA LEU A 330 10.52 -25.61 -1.84
C LEU A 330 11.54 -25.28 -2.92
N ASP A 331 12.76 -24.96 -2.50
CA ASP A 331 13.89 -24.77 -3.40
C ASP A 331 14.63 -26.10 -3.66
N GLY A 332 15.69 -26.06 -4.47
CA GLY A 332 16.50 -27.25 -4.75
C GLY A 332 17.15 -27.85 -3.50
N SER A 333 17.64 -27.00 -2.59
CA SER A 333 18.29 -27.43 -1.34
C SER A 333 17.32 -28.13 -0.39
N ASP A 334 16.09 -27.61 -0.24
CA ASP A 334 15.03 -28.23 0.55
C ASP A 334 14.69 -29.63 0.01
N LEU A 335 14.54 -29.75 -1.31
CA LEU A 335 14.21 -31.03 -1.95
C LEU A 335 15.34 -32.04 -1.77
N GLN A 336 16.60 -31.59 -1.86
CA GLN A 336 17.76 -32.43 -1.61
C GLN A 336 17.84 -32.87 -0.14
N ASP A 337 17.67 -31.96 0.82
CA ASP A 337 17.62 -32.28 2.25
C ASP A 337 16.52 -33.29 2.56
N ILE A 338 15.35 -33.13 1.95
CA ILE A 338 14.25 -34.08 2.11
C ILE A 338 14.64 -35.43 1.53
N SER A 339 15.16 -35.46 0.31
CA SER A 339 15.58 -36.71 -0.34
C SER A 339 16.66 -37.47 0.44
N GLN A 340 17.57 -36.77 1.13
CA GLN A 340 18.75 -37.38 1.75
C GLN A 340 18.59 -37.63 3.25
N GLN A 341 17.76 -36.85 3.95
CA GLN A 341 17.73 -36.86 5.43
C GLN A 341 16.36 -37.18 6.02
N SER A 342 15.28 -36.67 5.43
CA SER A 342 13.95 -36.69 6.08
C SER A 342 12.87 -37.45 5.32
N GLY A 343 13.18 -37.91 4.11
CA GLY A 343 12.30 -38.68 3.24
C GLY A 343 13.10 -39.56 2.28
N GLU A 344 12.51 -39.85 1.13
CA GLU A 344 13.08 -40.66 0.07
C GLU A 344 12.57 -40.18 -1.30
N LEU A 345 13.43 -40.17 -2.32
CA LEU A 345 13.03 -39.97 -3.71
C LEU A 345 12.34 -41.25 -4.22
N VAL A 346 11.05 -41.19 -4.54
CA VAL A 346 10.29 -42.35 -5.02
C VAL A 346 10.16 -42.39 -6.54
N TRP A 347 10.26 -41.23 -7.20
CA TRP A 347 10.21 -41.14 -8.65
C TRP A 347 10.88 -39.86 -9.16
N GLU A 348 11.54 -39.95 -10.30
CA GLU A 348 12.07 -38.81 -11.05
C GLU A 348 11.94 -39.07 -12.54
N GLY A 349 11.57 -38.03 -13.30
CA GLY A 349 11.48 -38.14 -14.74
C GLY A 349 11.16 -36.83 -15.43
N THR A 350 11.18 -36.88 -16.76
CA THR A 350 10.80 -35.75 -17.61
C THR A 350 9.36 -35.93 -18.08
N LEU A 351 8.55 -34.91 -17.83
CA LEU A 351 7.19 -34.80 -18.34
C LEU A 351 7.20 -34.02 -19.65
N THR A 352 6.53 -34.55 -20.66
CA THR A 352 6.08 -33.75 -21.79
C THR A 352 4.83 -32.99 -21.33
N LEU A 353 4.87 -31.66 -21.39
CA LEU A 353 3.74 -30.83 -21.01
C LEU A 353 2.73 -30.79 -22.15
N ALA A 354 1.45 -30.59 -21.79
CA ALA A 354 0.41 -30.35 -22.77
C ALA A 354 0.77 -29.14 -23.63
N GLY A 355 0.67 -29.30 -24.95
CA GLY A 355 0.91 -28.21 -25.89
C GLY A 355 -0.18 -27.14 -25.78
N GLY A 356 0.19 -25.89 -26.05
CA GLY A 356 -0.72 -24.75 -26.05
C GLY A 356 -0.19 -23.63 -26.92
N GLU A 357 -1.03 -22.61 -27.12
CA GLU A 357 -0.59 -21.40 -27.79
C GLU A 357 0.40 -20.62 -26.92
N ARG A 358 1.34 -19.93 -27.59
CA ARG A 358 2.34 -19.11 -26.92
C ARG A 358 1.66 -18.06 -26.02
N ASN A 359 2.20 -17.87 -24.83
CA ASN A 359 1.71 -16.95 -23.79
C ASN A 359 0.37 -17.35 -23.12
N GLN A 360 -0.20 -18.52 -23.45
CA GLN A 360 -1.38 -19.05 -22.77
C GLN A 360 -1.01 -20.07 -21.70
N GLU A 361 -1.82 -20.10 -20.65
CA GLU A 361 -1.73 -21.12 -19.61
C GLU A 361 -2.30 -22.43 -20.13
N THR A 362 -1.50 -23.49 -20.03
CA THR A 362 -1.92 -24.84 -20.38
C THR A 362 -1.85 -25.72 -19.13
N THR A 363 -2.85 -26.56 -18.92
CA THR A 363 -2.88 -27.49 -17.79
C THR A 363 -2.55 -28.90 -18.27
N THR A 364 -1.47 -29.45 -17.74
CA THR A 364 -1.07 -30.85 -17.94
C THR A 364 -1.61 -31.68 -16.79
N ALA A 365 -2.37 -32.73 -17.11
CA ALA A 365 -2.84 -33.70 -16.13
C ALA A 365 -1.77 -34.77 -15.89
N ILE A 366 -1.10 -34.72 -14.74
CA ILE A 366 -0.07 -35.71 -14.39
C ILE A 366 -0.76 -36.98 -13.90
N PRO A 367 -0.53 -38.15 -14.53
CA PRO A 367 -1.13 -39.40 -14.10
C PRO A 367 -0.39 -39.95 -12.87
N VAL A 368 -0.81 -39.52 -11.68
CA VAL A 368 -0.13 -39.87 -10.42
C VAL A 368 -0.14 -41.38 -10.19
N SER A 369 -1.22 -42.08 -10.57
CA SER A 369 -1.33 -43.54 -10.45
C SER A 369 -0.33 -44.31 -11.31
N ASP A 370 0.11 -43.75 -12.45
CA ASP A 370 1.10 -44.39 -13.31
C ASP A 370 2.53 -44.18 -12.78
N ILE A 371 2.74 -43.02 -12.15
CA ILE A 371 3.99 -42.63 -11.49
C ILE A 371 4.17 -43.41 -10.18
N LEU A 372 3.10 -43.52 -9.39
CA LEU A 372 3.05 -44.21 -8.11
C LEU A 372 2.15 -45.45 -8.24
N ARG A 373 2.72 -46.58 -8.69
CA ARG A 373 1.95 -47.81 -8.98
C ARG A 373 1.33 -48.48 -7.74
N ASP A 374 1.94 -48.29 -6.57
CA ASP A 374 1.41 -48.75 -5.27
C ASP A 374 1.89 -47.81 -4.16
N PRO A 375 1.28 -46.61 -4.05
CA PRO A 375 1.74 -45.62 -3.09
C PRO A 375 1.42 -46.10 -1.68
N GLN A 376 2.46 -46.24 -0.86
CA GLN A 376 2.30 -46.46 0.57
C GLN A 376 1.55 -45.26 1.20
N PRO A 377 0.69 -45.47 2.21
CA PRO A 377 0.12 -44.37 2.96
C PRO A 377 1.22 -43.44 3.50
N GLY A 378 0.93 -42.14 3.49
CA GLY A 378 1.88 -41.13 3.95
C GLY A 378 1.81 -39.84 3.13
N ILE A 379 2.84 -39.03 3.29
CA ILE A 379 2.93 -37.71 2.67
C ILE A 379 3.97 -37.73 1.57
N TYR A 380 3.58 -37.16 0.44
CA TYR A 380 4.37 -37.05 -0.75
C TYR A 380 4.52 -35.58 -1.14
N ILE A 381 5.59 -35.29 -1.85
CA ILE A 381 5.87 -33.99 -2.44
C ILE A 381 6.06 -34.23 -3.93
N ALA A 382 5.24 -33.58 -4.75
CA ALA A 382 5.51 -33.43 -6.17
C ALA A 382 6.18 -32.08 -6.40
N ALA A 383 7.40 -32.10 -6.95
CA ALA A 383 8.18 -30.92 -7.27
C ALA A 383 8.47 -30.89 -8.78
N ALA A 384 8.08 -29.82 -9.45
CA ALA A 384 8.23 -29.65 -10.88
C ALA A 384 9.03 -28.39 -11.21
N GLU A 385 9.86 -28.49 -12.24
CA GLU A 385 10.78 -27.42 -12.65
C GLU A 385 11.07 -27.47 -14.16
N PRO A 386 11.37 -26.34 -14.81
CA PRO A 386 11.81 -26.34 -16.20
C PRO A 386 13.12 -27.14 -16.38
N ILE A 387 13.26 -27.91 -17.46
CA ILE A 387 14.44 -28.78 -17.70
C ILE A 387 15.78 -28.02 -17.63
N LYS A 388 15.78 -26.76 -18.10
CA LYS A 388 16.99 -25.94 -18.19
C LYS A 388 17.43 -25.34 -16.86
N VAL A 389 16.61 -25.48 -15.80
CA VAL A 389 16.94 -25.02 -14.46
C VAL A 389 17.75 -26.10 -13.74
N ASP A 390 18.79 -25.68 -13.04
CA ASP A 390 19.56 -26.55 -12.15
C ASP A 390 18.64 -27.10 -11.05
N PRO A 391 18.45 -28.43 -10.93
CA PRO A 391 17.57 -29.02 -9.93
C PRO A 391 17.92 -28.64 -8.50
N ASP A 392 19.19 -28.35 -8.21
CA ASP A 392 19.70 -28.11 -6.86
C ASP A 392 19.95 -26.62 -6.56
N GLY A 393 19.63 -25.72 -7.50
CA GLY A 393 19.80 -24.28 -7.32
C GLY A 393 18.75 -23.64 -6.39
N ASP A 394 19.07 -22.45 -5.89
CA ASP A 394 18.31 -21.70 -4.85
C ASP A 394 16.96 -21.08 -5.29
N GLN A 395 16.45 -21.44 -6.46
CA GLN A 395 15.15 -20.95 -6.92
C GLN A 395 14.00 -21.84 -6.40
N ASP A 396 12.86 -21.25 -6.12
CA ASP A 396 11.66 -22.02 -5.76
C ASP A 396 11.20 -22.91 -6.92
N ARG A 397 10.71 -24.10 -6.57
CA ARG A 397 10.10 -25.05 -7.50
C ARG A 397 8.59 -25.06 -7.36
N ALA A 398 7.89 -25.35 -8.45
CA ALA A 398 6.47 -25.67 -8.36
C ALA A 398 6.33 -26.87 -7.43
N THR A 399 5.72 -26.68 -6.26
CA THR A 399 5.66 -27.71 -5.22
C THR A 399 4.22 -27.98 -4.86
N GLN A 400 3.86 -29.26 -4.77
CA GLN A 400 2.57 -29.71 -4.30
C GLN A 400 2.76 -30.78 -3.22
N TRP A 401 2.20 -30.52 -2.04
CA TRP A 401 2.07 -31.52 -0.99
C TRP A 401 0.87 -32.42 -1.26
N LEU A 402 1.10 -33.71 -1.11
CA LEU A 402 0.18 -34.79 -1.44
C LEU A 402 -0.01 -35.68 -0.21
N VAL A 403 -1.25 -35.96 0.17
CA VAL A 403 -1.55 -36.91 1.25
C VAL A 403 -2.18 -38.15 0.63
N VAL A 404 -1.50 -39.29 0.74
CA VAL A 404 -2.04 -40.59 0.32
C VAL A 404 -2.63 -41.27 1.55
N SER A 405 -3.96 -41.29 1.63
CA SER A 405 -4.70 -41.88 2.74
C SER A 405 -6.11 -42.29 2.30
N ASP A 406 -6.71 -43.23 3.01
CA ASP A 406 -8.15 -43.51 2.94
C ASP A 406 -8.90 -43.01 4.19
N ILE A 407 -8.22 -42.30 5.09
CA ILE A 407 -8.74 -41.81 6.37
C ILE A 407 -8.99 -40.31 6.28
N GLY A 408 -10.25 -39.90 6.45
CA GLY A 408 -10.64 -38.53 6.70
C GLY A 408 -10.79 -38.30 8.20
N LEU A 409 -10.10 -37.29 8.72
CA LEU A 409 -10.22 -36.86 10.11
C LEU A 409 -10.98 -35.53 10.19
N PHE A 410 -11.92 -35.46 11.13
CA PHE A 410 -12.60 -34.23 11.51
C PHE A 410 -12.40 -34.00 13.00
N THR A 411 -12.02 -32.79 13.39
CA THR A 411 -11.71 -32.48 14.79
C THR A 411 -12.50 -31.30 15.31
N LEU A 412 -12.91 -31.36 16.58
CA LEU A 412 -13.54 -30.28 17.32
C LEU A 412 -12.80 -30.09 18.64
N ARG A 413 -12.38 -28.86 18.95
CA ARG A 413 -11.76 -28.51 20.22
C ARG A 413 -12.76 -27.75 21.09
N GLY A 414 -13.02 -28.25 22.28
CA GLY A 414 -13.92 -27.67 23.27
C GLY A 414 -13.28 -27.55 24.66
N GLY A 415 -14.06 -27.06 25.63
CA GLY A 415 -13.61 -26.99 27.02
C GLY A 415 -13.39 -28.36 27.68
N ASP A 416 -14.04 -29.39 27.14
CA ASP A 416 -14.02 -30.78 27.59
C ASP A 416 -13.07 -31.69 26.79
N GLY A 417 -12.28 -31.13 25.86
CA GLY A 417 -11.19 -31.84 25.19
C GLY A 417 -11.13 -31.65 23.68
N LEU A 418 -10.41 -32.57 23.03
CA LEU A 418 -10.32 -32.68 21.58
C LEU A 418 -11.10 -33.91 21.13
N HIS A 419 -12.14 -33.66 20.34
CA HIS A 419 -12.99 -34.69 19.74
C HIS A 419 -12.48 -34.96 18.33
N VAL A 420 -12.28 -36.23 17.98
CA VAL A 420 -11.80 -36.63 16.66
C VAL A 420 -12.75 -37.68 16.09
N PHE A 421 -13.15 -37.51 14.84
CA PHE A 421 -13.98 -38.42 14.08
C PHE A 421 -13.18 -38.92 12.87
N ALA A 422 -13.10 -40.23 12.71
CA ALA A 422 -12.41 -40.88 11.61
C ALA A 422 -13.39 -41.61 10.69
N ARG A 423 -13.31 -41.33 9.40
CA ARG A 423 -14.13 -41.94 8.36
C ARG A 423 -13.31 -42.36 7.16
N SER A 424 -13.78 -43.37 6.44
CA SER A 424 -13.22 -43.76 5.16
C SER A 424 -13.51 -42.68 4.11
N LEU A 425 -12.50 -42.19 3.39
CA LEU A 425 -12.67 -41.27 2.26
C LEU A 425 -13.36 -41.94 1.08
N ALA A 426 -13.17 -43.24 0.89
CA ALA A 426 -13.77 -44.00 -0.20
C ALA A 426 -15.25 -44.34 0.06
N THR A 427 -15.61 -44.71 1.29
CA THR A 427 -16.96 -45.22 1.60
C THR A 427 -17.79 -44.29 2.48
N THR A 428 -17.18 -43.23 3.04
CA THR A 428 -17.76 -42.31 4.04
C THR A 428 -18.17 -42.93 5.37
N ARG A 429 -17.93 -44.24 5.55
CA ARG A 429 -18.29 -44.99 6.76
C ARG A 429 -17.34 -44.67 7.92
N PRO A 430 -17.83 -44.70 9.18
CA PRO A 430 -16.96 -44.63 10.35
C PRO A 430 -15.90 -45.73 10.37
N LEU A 431 -14.71 -45.38 10.84
CA LEU A 431 -13.59 -46.31 11.01
C LEU A 431 -13.41 -46.64 12.49
N ALA A 432 -13.85 -47.82 12.90
CA ALA A 432 -13.70 -48.32 14.27
C ALA A 432 -12.32 -48.94 14.53
N LYS A 433 -11.87 -48.91 15.78
CA LYS A 433 -10.59 -49.50 16.24
C LYS A 433 -9.36 -48.91 15.53
N LEU A 434 -9.48 -47.69 15.01
CA LEU A 434 -8.36 -46.94 14.46
C LEU A 434 -7.56 -46.33 15.61
N GLU A 435 -6.26 -46.59 15.65
CA GLU A 435 -5.37 -45.97 16.63
C GLU A 435 -5.05 -44.53 16.23
N LEU A 436 -5.43 -43.59 17.09
CA LEU A 436 -5.12 -42.17 16.95
C LEU A 436 -4.14 -41.77 18.04
N ARG A 437 -3.10 -41.02 17.65
CA ARG A 437 -2.06 -40.51 18.54
C ARG A 437 -2.02 -38.99 18.46
N LEU A 438 -2.02 -38.35 19.62
CA LEU A 438 -1.87 -36.91 19.76
C LEU A 438 -0.40 -36.61 20.07
N TYR A 439 0.22 -35.77 19.28
CA TYR A 439 1.62 -35.35 19.45
C TYR A 439 1.68 -33.89 19.89
N ALA A 440 2.70 -33.53 20.66
CA ALA A 440 3.05 -32.15 20.94
C ALA A 440 3.96 -31.55 19.87
N ARG A 441 4.12 -30.23 19.88
CA ARG A 441 5.05 -29.47 19.03
C ARG A 441 6.46 -30.06 19.04
N ASN A 442 6.97 -30.56 20.15
CA ASN A 442 8.31 -31.18 20.24
C ASN A 442 8.38 -32.66 19.81
N ASN A 443 7.35 -33.19 19.16
CA ASN A 443 7.23 -34.59 18.72
C ASN A 443 7.05 -35.63 19.84
N SER A 444 6.77 -35.21 21.08
CA SER A 444 6.40 -36.15 22.15
C SER A 444 4.94 -36.59 22.03
N GLU A 445 4.67 -37.89 22.23
CA GLU A 445 3.30 -38.41 22.28
C GLU A 445 2.62 -37.92 23.57
N LEU A 446 1.54 -37.17 23.43
CA LEU A 446 0.70 -36.70 24.54
C LEU A 446 -0.32 -37.74 24.96
N GLY A 447 -0.82 -38.53 24.01
CA GLY A 447 -1.74 -39.62 24.29
C GLY A 447 -2.09 -40.43 23.06
N LYS A 448 -2.67 -41.60 23.29
CA LYS A 448 -3.17 -42.51 22.26
C LYS A 448 -4.52 -43.06 22.64
N ALA A 449 -5.40 -43.27 21.66
CA ALA A 449 -6.71 -43.85 21.89
C ALA A 449 -7.23 -44.53 20.61
N LEU A 450 -8.14 -45.50 20.78
CA LEU A 450 -8.79 -46.20 19.68
C LEU A 450 -10.15 -45.57 19.42
N THR A 451 -10.52 -45.42 18.15
CA THR A 451 -11.87 -45.00 17.79
C THR A 451 -12.91 -46.08 18.15
N ASP A 452 -14.07 -45.63 18.60
CA ASP A 452 -15.22 -46.50 18.86
C ASP A 452 -15.93 -46.95 17.56
N GLU A 453 -17.05 -47.67 17.69
CA GLU A 453 -17.85 -48.15 16.54
C GLU A 453 -18.41 -47.00 15.67
N ASN A 454 -18.48 -45.78 16.21
CA ASN A 454 -18.89 -44.57 15.48
C ASN A 454 -17.69 -43.82 14.87
N GLY A 455 -16.48 -44.39 14.94
CA GLY A 455 -15.25 -43.76 14.47
C GLY A 455 -14.82 -42.58 15.33
N TYR A 456 -15.29 -42.49 16.57
CA TYR A 456 -15.10 -41.36 17.45
C TYR A 456 -14.06 -41.65 18.54
N VAL A 457 -13.27 -40.63 18.89
CA VAL A 457 -12.39 -40.64 20.06
C VAL A 457 -12.34 -39.26 20.72
N ARG A 458 -12.09 -39.23 22.03
CA ARG A 458 -11.85 -38.00 22.80
C ARG A 458 -10.48 -38.03 23.46
N PHE A 459 -9.71 -36.96 23.29
CA PHE A 459 -8.53 -36.67 24.10
C PHE A 459 -8.91 -35.67 25.19
N ASP A 460 -8.62 -36.03 26.44
CA ASP A 460 -9.01 -35.24 27.62
C ASP A 460 -8.37 -33.84 27.61
N PRO A 461 -9.04 -32.82 28.19
CA PRO A 461 -8.61 -31.43 28.09
C PRO A 461 -7.28 -31.19 28.80
N GLY A 462 -6.89 -32.04 29.76
CA GLY A 462 -5.59 -31.97 30.42
C GLY A 462 -4.41 -32.13 29.46
N LEU A 463 -4.58 -32.91 28.38
CA LEU A 463 -3.56 -33.07 27.34
C LEU A 463 -3.38 -31.80 26.50
N LEU A 464 -4.39 -30.91 26.48
CA LEU A 464 -4.41 -29.71 25.65
C LEU A 464 -3.92 -28.43 26.34
N ARG A 465 -3.55 -28.52 27.62
CA ARG A 465 -3.18 -27.38 28.48
C ARG A 465 -1.68 -27.14 28.57
N ALA A 466 -0.87 -27.98 27.94
CA ALA A 466 0.58 -27.81 27.94
C ALA A 466 1.00 -26.64 27.06
N ASP A 467 2.08 -25.96 27.44
CA ASP A 467 2.64 -24.80 26.73
C ASP A 467 4.01 -25.09 26.11
N GLY A 468 4.44 -24.21 25.20
CA GLY A 468 5.77 -24.26 24.60
C GLY A 468 5.99 -25.54 23.78
N GLY A 469 7.11 -26.22 23.99
CA GLY A 469 7.41 -27.46 23.26
C GLY A 469 6.42 -28.60 23.52
N ARG A 470 5.68 -28.57 24.63
CA ARG A 470 4.69 -29.59 24.98
C ARG A 470 3.26 -29.24 24.53
N GLU A 471 3.06 -28.07 23.92
CA GLU A 471 1.78 -27.68 23.34
C GLU A 471 1.34 -28.68 22.25
N PRO A 472 0.07 -29.13 22.19
CA PRO A 472 -0.43 -30.06 21.17
C PRO A 472 -0.41 -29.51 19.74
#